data_AF-A0A914XVB0-F1
#
_entry.id   AF-A0A914XVB0-F1
#
_cell.length_a   1.000
_cell.length_b   1.000
_cell.length_c   1.000
_cell.angle_alpha   90.00
_cell.angle_beta   90.00
_cell.angle_gamma   90.00
#
_symmetry.space_group_name_H-M   'P 1'
#
loop_
_entity.id
_entity.type
_entity.pdbx_description
1 polymer ?
#
loop_
_entity_poly.entity_id
_entity_poly.type
_entity_poly.pdbx_seq_one_letter_code
_entity_poly.pdbx_strand_id
1 'polypeptide(L)'
;MHIEEICGTQVEFPFEPYDCQKKYMKNVIEAIETSCNAALESPTGTGKTLSLLCASLAWLEKYKSFNRPKILDSNGTINPIAAKNENSQLFPTIIYASRTHSQLQQVVRELNKTRYK
;
A
#
# COMPACT_ATOMS: atom_id res chain seq x y z
N MET A 1 -12.07 3.03 -11.26
CA MET A 1 -11.59 2.36 -10.03
C MET A 1 -12.07 0.92 -10.08
N HIS A 2 -11.12 0.00 -10.17
CA HIS A 2 -11.37 -1.45 -10.17
C HIS A 2 -10.80 -2.02 -8.88
N ILE A 3 -11.49 -2.98 -8.28
CA ILE A 3 -11.05 -3.66 -7.07
C ILE A 3 -10.69 -5.09 -7.45
N GLU A 4 -9.47 -5.49 -7.15
CA GLU A 4 -8.98 -6.84 -7.37
C GLU A 4 -8.56 -7.46 -6.04
N GLU A 5 -8.96 -8.70 -5.82
CA GLU A 5 -8.55 -9.44 -4.63
C GLU A 5 -7.24 -10.20 -4.92
N ILE A 6 -6.17 -9.84 -4.20
CA ILE A 6 -4.85 -10.42 -4.37
C ILE A 6 -4.31 -10.82 -2.99
N CYS A 7 -4.06 -12.12 -2.78
CA CYS A 7 -3.59 -12.67 -1.49
C CYS A 7 -4.45 -12.22 -0.29
N GLY A 8 -5.78 -12.23 -0.44
CA GLY A 8 -6.71 -11.78 0.60
C GLY A 8 -6.57 -10.28 0.95
N THR A 9 -6.02 -9.48 0.03
CA THR A 9 -5.91 -8.03 0.12
C THR A 9 -6.71 -7.41 -1.03
N GLN A 10 -7.61 -6.49 -0.71
CA GLN A 10 -8.37 -5.75 -1.73
C GLN A 10 -7.51 -4.62 -2.28
N VAL A 11 -7.02 -4.79 -3.51
CA VAL A 11 -6.21 -3.80 -4.20
C VAL A 11 -7.09 -2.98 -5.12
N GLU A 12 -7.18 -1.69 -4.83
CA GLU A 12 -7.83 -0.71 -5.68
C GLU A 12 -6.88 -0.22 -6.75
N PHE A 13 -7.30 -0.31 -8.00
CA PHE A 13 -6.53 0.10 -9.16
C PHE A 13 -7.29 1.16 -9.97
N PRO A 14 -6.61 2.18 -10.53
CA PRO A 14 -7.30 3.25 -11.25
C PRO A 14 -8.11 2.77 -12.47
N PHE A 15 -7.59 1.75 -13.17
CA PHE A 15 -8.17 1.11 -14.36
C PHE A 15 -8.16 -0.41 -14.19
N GLU A 16 -8.67 -1.17 -15.17
CA GLU A 16 -8.64 -2.63 -15.13
C GLU A 16 -7.19 -3.14 -15.27
N PRO A 17 -6.62 -3.81 -14.25
CA PRO A 17 -5.22 -4.19 -14.28
C PRO A 17 -4.97 -5.38 -15.20
N TYR A 18 -3.87 -5.30 -15.95
CA TYR A 18 -3.41 -6.40 -16.81
C TYR A 18 -2.91 -7.60 -15.99
N ASP A 19 -2.91 -8.79 -16.57
CA ASP A 19 -2.45 -10.02 -15.89
C ASP A 19 -1.01 -9.91 -15.36
N CYS A 20 -0.13 -9.24 -16.10
CA CYS A 20 1.25 -9.00 -15.66
C CYS A 20 1.30 -8.09 -14.42
N GLN A 21 0.40 -7.10 -14.33
CA GLN A 21 0.27 -6.23 -13.17
C GLN A 21 -0.29 -7.02 -11.99
N LYS A 22 -1.32 -7.86 -12.19
CA LYS A 22 -1.87 -8.74 -11.16
C LYS A 22 -0.80 -9.66 -10.58
N LYS A 23 0.00 -10.31 -11.45
CA LYS A 23 1.13 -11.16 -11.02
C LYS A 23 2.20 -10.37 -10.26
N TYR A 24 2.53 -9.17 -10.73
CA TYR A 24 3.50 -8.31 -10.04
C TYR A 24 3.01 -7.91 -8.64
N MET A 25 1.75 -7.45 -8.53
CA MET A 25 1.13 -7.08 -7.25
C MET A 25 1.06 -8.27 -6.29
N LYS A 26 0.74 -9.46 -6.79
CA LYS A 26 0.75 -10.70 -6.00
C LYS A 26 2.11 -10.95 -5.34
N ASN A 27 3.18 -10.90 -6.13
CA ASN A 27 4.53 -11.12 -5.61
C ASN A 27 4.97 -10.04 -4.62
N VAL A 28 4.53 -8.78 -4.80
CA VAL A 28 4.76 -7.70 -3.83
C VAL A 28 4.09 -8.03 -2.50
N ILE A 29 2.80 -8.37 -2.51
CA ILE A 29 2.03 -8.63 -1.28
C ILE A 29 2.59 -9.86 -0.56
N GLU A 30 2.89 -10.93 -1.31
CA GLU A 30 3.48 -12.15 -0.75
C GLU A 30 4.83 -11.89 -0.07
N ALA A 31 5.69 -11.07 -0.69
CA ALA A 31 6.97 -10.69 -0.10
C ALA A 31 6.80 -9.91 1.22
N ILE A 32 5.82 -9.00 1.27
CA ILE A 32 5.52 -8.23 2.48
C ILE A 32 4.97 -9.15 3.58
N GLU A 33 4.01 -10.03 3.26
CA GLU A 33 3.40 -10.95 4.23
C GLU A 33 4.41 -11.98 4.78
N THR A 34 5.34 -12.43 3.94
CA THR A 34 6.42 -13.36 4.34
C THR A 34 7.63 -12.66 4.96
N SER A 35 7.61 -11.33 5.07
CA SER A 35 8.72 -10.53 5.61
C SER A 35 10.07 -10.81 4.92
N CYS A 36 10.06 -11.00 3.60
CA CYS A 36 11.24 -11.32 2.81
C CYS A 36 11.60 -10.25 1.77
N ASN A 37 12.84 -10.30 1.28
CA ASN A 37 13.29 -9.42 0.21
C ASN A 37 12.92 -10.02 -1.15
N ALA A 38 12.35 -9.20 -2.04
CA ALA A 38 11.96 -9.62 -3.38
C ALA A 38 12.66 -8.80 -4.48
N ALA A 39 13.26 -9.51 -5.44
CA ALA A 39 13.78 -8.93 -6.67
C ALA A 39 12.74 -9.11 -7.79
N LEU A 40 11.99 -8.04 -8.08
CA LEU A 40 10.87 -8.10 -9.02
C LEU A 40 11.18 -7.39 -10.34
N GLU A 41 11.16 -8.14 -11.44
CA GLU A 41 11.17 -7.60 -12.79
C GLU A 41 9.76 -7.48 -13.37
N SER A 42 9.57 -6.48 -14.22
CA SER A 42 8.37 -6.33 -15.02
C SER A 42 8.77 -5.70 -16.35
N PRO A 43 8.14 -6.07 -17.48
CA PRO A 43 8.39 -5.42 -18.76
C PRO A 43 8.21 -3.90 -18.67
N THR A 44 9.02 -3.16 -19.41
CA THR A 44 8.90 -1.70 -19.45
C THR A 44 7.54 -1.26 -20.03
N GLY A 45 7.03 -0.11 -19.58
CA GLY A 45 5.74 0.42 -20.05
C GLY A 45 4.49 -0.20 -19.42
N THR A 46 4.61 -1.21 -18.56
CA THR A 46 3.46 -1.90 -17.94
C THR A 46 2.97 -1.27 -16.63
N GLY A 47 3.44 -0.09 -16.26
CA GLY A 47 2.99 0.58 -15.03
C GLY A 47 3.53 -0.02 -13.74
N LYS A 48 4.77 -0.57 -13.73
CA LYS A 48 5.46 -1.14 -12.54
C LYS A 48 5.31 -0.26 -11.28
N THR A 49 5.50 1.05 -11.44
CA THR A 49 5.39 2.00 -10.33
C THR A 49 3.98 2.03 -9.74
N LEU A 50 2.96 2.07 -10.58
CA LEU A 50 1.57 2.10 -10.14
C LEU A 50 1.18 0.77 -9.46
N SER A 51 1.54 -0.37 -10.05
CA SER A 51 1.34 -1.69 -9.43
C SER A 51 2.01 -1.79 -8.07
N LEU A 52 3.26 -1.32 -7.94
CA LEU A 52 3.99 -1.34 -6.67
C LEU A 52 3.29 -0.47 -5.62
N LEU A 53 2.92 0.77 -5.98
CA LEU A 53 2.23 1.68 -5.05
C LEU A 53 0.89 1.11 -4.58
N CYS A 54 0.04 0.65 -5.50
CA CYS A 54 -1.27 0.11 -5.13
C CYS A 54 -1.15 -1.13 -4.25
N ALA A 55 -0.26 -2.08 -4.58
CA ALA A 55 -0.06 -3.28 -3.77
C ALA A 55 0.43 -2.95 -2.35
N SER A 56 1.45 -2.10 -2.22
CA SER A 56 2.00 -1.74 -0.92
C SER A 56 1.02 -0.94 -0.06
N LEU A 57 0.26 0.00 -0.65
CA LEU A 57 -0.70 0.82 0.07
C LEU A 57 -1.95 0.02 0.47
N ALA A 58 -2.45 -0.85 -0.42
CA ALA A 58 -3.55 -1.75 -0.11
C ALA A 58 -3.23 -2.66 1.08
N TRP A 59 -2.02 -3.22 1.10
CA TRP A 59 -1.55 -4.02 2.23
C TRP A 59 -1.48 -3.21 3.52
N LEU A 60 -1.00 -1.96 3.45
CA LEU A 60 -0.93 -1.08 4.62
C LEU A 60 -2.32 -0.73 5.18
N GLU A 61 -3.32 -0.50 4.32
CA GLU A 61 -4.70 -0.27 4.75
C GLU A 61 -5.33 -1.51 5.41
N LYS A 62 -5.09 -2.70 4.84
CA LYS A 62 -5.46 -3.99 5.45
C LYS A 62 -4.81 -4.13 6.83
N TYR A 63 -3.51 -3.87 6.93
CA TYR A 63 -2.76 -3.95 8.18
C TYR A 63 -3.29 -2.96 9.23
N LYS A 64 -3.55 -1.70 8.84
CA LYS A 64 -4.14 -0.69 9.72
C LYS A 64 -5.53 -1.07 10.21
N SER A 65 -6.34 -1.68 9.36
CA SER A 65 -7.70 -2.10 9.70
C SER A 65 -7.69 -3.26 10.70
N PHE A 66 -6.75 -4.19 10.56
CA PHE A 66 -6.60 -5.33 11.45
C PHE A 66 -5.93 -4.96 12.79
N ASN A 67 -4.91 -4.11 12.75
CA ASN A 67 -4.12 -3.70 13.92
C ASN A 67 -4.59 -2.37 14.53
N ARG A 68 -5.80 -1.91 14.19
CA ARG A 68 -6.33 -0.70 14.81
C ARG A 68 -6.47 -0.96 16.31
N PRO A 69 -5.75 -0.23 17.18
CA PRO A 69 -5.94 -0.38 18.61
C PRO A 69 -7.41 -0.08 18.90
N LYS A 70 -8.08 -0.96 19.65
CA LYS A 70 -9.40 -0.68 20.19
C LYS A 70 -9.21 0.42 21.25
N ILE A 71 -9.17 1.68 20.81
CA ILE A 71 -9.23 2.87 21.67
C ILE A 71 -10.69 3.01 22.12
N LEU A 72 -11.18 1.99 22.81
CA LEU A 72 -12.50 1.94 23.42
C LEU A 72 -12.24 1.56 24.86
N ASP A 73 -12.11 2.59 25.69
CA ASP A 73 -12.14 2.47 27.14
C ASP A 73 -13.49 1.86 27.52
N SER A 74 -13.62 1.20 28.68
CA SER A 74 -14.85 0.54 29.16
C SER A 74 -16.09 1.46 29.22
N ASN A 75 -15.92 2.77 29.02
CA ASN A 75 -16.98 3.79 29.00
C ASN A 75 -17.30 4.35 27.59
N GLY A 76 -16.67 3.84 26.52
CA GLY A 76 -17.00 4.22 25.13
C GLY A 76 -16.51 5.60 24.68
N THR A 77 -15.64 6.27 25.44
CA THR A 77 -15.12 7.60 25.09
C THR A 77 -13.81 7.50 24.32
N ILE A 78 -13.72 8.14 23.15
CA ILE A 78 -12.47 8.24 22.37
C ILE A 78 -11.58 9.31 23.01
N ASN A 79 -10.39 8.93 23.49
CA ASN A 79 -9.35 9.89 23.92
C ASN A 79 -8.59 10.42 22.68
N PRO A 80 -8.84 11.66 22.20
CA PRO A 80 -8.29 12.13 20.92
C PRO A 80 -6.81 12.51 21.02
N ILE A 81 -6.31 12.72 22.23
CA ILE A 81 -4.97 13.24 22.53
C ILE A 81 -3.92 12.11 22.46
N ALA A 82 -4.26 10.88 22.88
CA ALA A 82 -3.39 9.71 22.73
C ALA A 82 -3.32 9.22 21.27
N ALA A 83 -4.44 9.32 20.53
CA ALA A 83 -4.55 8.84 19.16
C ALA A 83 -3.59 9.54 18.17
N LYS A 84 -3.20 10.80 18.39
CA LYS A 84 -2.33 11.54 17.44
C LYS A 84 -0.84 11.20 17.56
N ASN A 85 -0.34 10.91 18.76
CA ASN A 85 1.09 10.66 18.99
C ASN A 85 1.50 9.20 18.79
N GLU A 86 0.58 8.24 18.96
CA GLU A 86 0.90 6.82 18.87
C GLU A 86 0.76 6.25 17.44
N ASN A 87 -0.05 6.89 16.59
CA ASN A 87 -0.33 6.40 15.23
C ASN A 87 0.90 6.26 14.33
N SER A 88 1.97 7.04 14.55
CA SER A 88 3.22 6.95 13.78
C SER A 88 4.11 5.76 14.18
N GLN A 89 3.94 5.21 15.38
CA GLN A 89 4.71 4.05 15.86
C GLN A 89 3.95 2.72 15.72
N LEU A 90 2.61 2.76 15.62
CA LEU A 90 1.79 1.55 15.52
C LEU A 90 1.75 0.91 14.13
N PHE A 91 2.06 1.65 13.07
CA PHE A 91 1.93 1.16 11.70
C PHE A 91 3.24 1.24 10.94
N PRO A 92 3.53 0.26 10.07
CA PRO A 92 4.74 0.27 9.26
C PRO A 92 4.74 1.46 8.31
N THR A 93 5.91 2.09 8.16
CA THR A 93 6.14 3.18 7.20
C THR A 93 6.68 2.63 5.89
N ILE A 94 6.06 3.00 4.77
CA ILE A 94 6.55 2.66 3.43
C ILE A 94 7.56 3.72 3.00
N ILE A 95 8.78 3.31 2.69
CA ILE A 95 9.84 4.19 2.18
C ILE A 95 10.05 3.88 0.70
N TYR A 96 9.86 4.88 -0.15
CA TYR A 96 10.12 4.78 -1.59
C TYR A 96 11.44 5.46 -1.93
N ALA A 97 12.39 4.70 -2.49
CA ALA A 97 13.67 5.21 -2.95
C ALA A 97 13.72 5.21 -4.49
N SER A 98 14.33 6.24 -5.07
CA SER A 98 14.55 6.32 -6.52
C SER A 98 15.89 6.97 -6.84
N ARG A 99 16.35 6.85 -8.09
CA ARG A 99 17.67 7.33 -8.52
C ARG A 99 17.67 8.82 -8.88
N THR A 100 16.53 9.38 -9.30
CA THR A 100 16.46 10.78 -9.76
C THR A 100 15.19 11.46 -9.26
N HIS A 101 15.23 12.80 -9.13
CA HIS A 101 14.03 13.57 -8.77
C HIS A 101 12.92 13.49 -9.81
N SER A 102 13.25 13.33 -11.10
CA SER A 102 12.25 13.13 -12.15
C SER A 102 11.47 11.81 -11.96
N GLN A 103 12.12 10.75 -11.48
CA GLN A 103 11.45 9.51 -11.10
C GLN A 103 10.51 9.72 -9.91
N LEU A 104 10.93 10.45 -8.86
CA LEU A 104 10.03 10.80 -7.75
C LEU A 104 8.82 11.59 -8.22
N GLN A 105 9.00 12.59 -9.09
CA GLN A 105 7.89 13.36 -9.63
C GLN A 105 6.91 12.46 -10.39
N GLN A 106 7.40 11.50 -11.16
CA GLN A 106 6.55 10.52 -11.83
C GLN A 106 5.79 9.64 -10.84
N VAL A 107 6.45 9.16 -9.79
CA VAL A 107 5.83 8.35 -8.73
C VAL A 107 4.72 9.14 -8.03
N VAL A 108 4.96 10.41 -7.70
CA VAL A 108 3.95 11.29 -7.10
C VAL A 108 2.77 11.50 -8.05
N ARG A 109 3.00 11.65 -9.36
CA ARG A 109 1.91 11.73 -10.35
C ARG A 109 1.10 10.44 -10.41
N GLU A 110 1.74 9.27 -10.37
CA GLU A 110 1.02 7.99 -10.33
C GLU A 110 0.24 7.83 -9.02
N LEU A 111 0.83 8.19 -7.87
CA LEU A 111 0.15 8.14 -6.57
C LEU A 111 -1.12 8.99 -6.56
N ASN A 112 -1.06 10.20 -7.14
CA ASN A 112 -2.22 11.09 -7.23
C ASN A 112 -3.37 10.52 -8.11
N LYS A 113 -3.13 9.49 -8.92
CA LYS A 113 -4.19 8.80 -9.68
C LYS A 113 -4.90 7.72 -8.85
N THR A 114 -4.34 7.36 -7.70
CA THR A 114 -4.89 6.32 -6.82
C THR A 114 -5.79 6.93 -5.75
N ARG A 115 -6.67 6.11 -5.15
CA ARG A 115 -7.48 6.51 -3.99
C ARG A 115 -6.64 6.61 -2.71
N TYR A 116 -5.46 6.02 -2.68
CA TYR A 116 -4.59 5.89 -1.51
C TYR A 116 -3.88 7.18 -1.07
N LYS A 117 -4.29 8.34 -1.59
CA LYS A 117 -3.75 9.66 -1.23
C LYS A 117 -4.39 10.19 0.04
#